data_AF-A0A7W0W8I0-F1
#
_entry.id   AF-A0A7W0W8I0-F1
#
_cell.length_a   1.000
_cell.length_b   1.000
_cell.length_c   1.000
_cell.angle_alpha   90.00
_cell.angle_beta   90.00
_cell.angle_gamma   90.00
#
_symmetry.space_group_name_H-M   'P 1'
#
loop_
_entity.id
_entity.type
_entity.pdbx_description
1 polymer ?
#
loop_
_entity_poly.entity_id
_entity_poly.type
_entity_poly.pdbx_seq_one_letter_code
_entity_poly.pdbx_strand_id
1 'polypeptide(L)'
;MSILLLARDPATVTAAALEEIALLVPEMVVRVTRDRAAIETMLDEVEIAAGHLPHDLLVRAPALRWFQQWGAGADWLLRYPEASERDFILTNASGVHAIPISEQIIGTMLMFARGLHQAVRAQSTRMWRQPPDDGLFELAGKTLLLIGVGAIGERTAALASALGMQVEGLR
;
A
#
# COMPACT_ATOMS: atom_id res chain seq x y z
N MET A 1 9.15 1.94 30.40
CA MET A 1 10.28 2.43 29.57
C MET A 1 9.69 2.76 28.21
N SER A 2 10.00 3.88 27.57
CA SER A 2 9.32 4.26 26.32
C SER A 2 9.78 3.38 25.15
N ILE A 3 8.84 2.72 24.45
CA ILE A 3 9.14 1.81 23.33
C ILE A 3 8.72 2.42 22.00
N LEU A 4 9.63 2.36 21.02
CA LEU A 4 9.32 2.48 19.60
C LEU A 4 9.22 1.07 19.01
N LEU A 5 8.01 0.67 18.64
CA LEU A 5 7.73 -0.63 18.05
C LEU A 5 7.71 -0.53 16.52
N LEU A 6 8.70 -1.16 15.87
CA LEU A 6 8.68 -1.48 14.45
C LEU A 6 7.95 -2.81 14.24
N ALA A 7 6.68 -2.75 13.87
CA ALA A 7 5.83 -3.90 13.56
C ALA A 7 6.19 -4.51 12.18
N ARG A 8 7.43 -5.00 12.06
CA ARG A 8 8.02 -5.64 10.87
C ARG A 8 8.79 -6.90 11.24
N ASP A 9 9.00 -7.73 10.23
CA ASP A 9 9.85 -8.91 10.37
C ASP A 9 11.29 -8.44 10.63
N PRO A 10 11.93 -8.84 11.74
CA PRO A 10 13.32 -8.47 12.04
C PRO A 10 14.30 -8.77 10.90
N ALA A 11 14.08 -9.84 10.13
CA ALA A 11 14.94 -10.20 9.00
C ALA A 11 14.89 -9.19 7.84
N THR A 12 13.89 -8.31 7.83
CA THR A 12 13.65 -7.33 6.76
C THR A 12 14.13 -5.92 7.10
N VAL A 13 14.76 -5.74 8.28
CA VAL A 13 15.29 -4.45 8.73
C VAL A 13 16.80 -4.56 8.84
N THR A 14 17.52 -3.67 8.16
CA THR A 14 18.98 -3.67 8.16
C THR A 14 19.53 -3.12 9.47
N ALA A 15 20.71 -3.57 9.87
CA ALA A 15 21.40 -3.05 11.05
C ALA A 15 21.63 -1.53 10.96
N ALA A 16 22.00 -1.04 9.77
CA ALA A 16 22.19 0.39 9.52
C ALA A 16 20.91 1.22 9.75
N ALA A 17 19.75 0.72 9.30
CA ALA A 17 18.48 1.40 9.54
C ALA A 17 18.11 1.40 11.04
N LEU A 18 18.40 0.32 11.77
CA LEU A 18 18.16 0.27 13.22
C LEU A 18 19.06 1.24 13.99
N GLU A 19 20.32 1.35 13.59
CA GLU A 19 21.26 2.30 14.16
C GLU A 19 20.82 3.75 13.92
N GLU A 20 20.42 4.08 12.69
CA GLU A 20 19.88 5.40 12.33
C GLU A 20 18.63 5.74 13.16
N ILE A 21 17.69 4.80 13.31
CA ILE A 21 16.49 5.01 14.12
C ILE A 21 16.87 5.19 15.60
N ALA A 22 17.76 4.38 16.14
CA ALA A 22 18.19 4.50 17.54
C ALA A 22 18.87 5.84 17.83
N LEU A 23 19.59 6.42 16.85
CA LEU A 23 20.17 7.76 16.97
C LEU A 23 19.11 8.88 16.98
N LEU A 24 17.97 8.67 16.32
CA LEU A 24 16.87 9.65 16.28
C LEU A 24 16.00 9.63 17.54
N VAL A 25 15.95 8.51 18.26
CA VAL A 25 15.17 8.33 19.50
C VAL A 25 16.01 7.75 20.64
N PRO A 26 17.09 8.44 21.08
CA PRO A 26 18.03 7.92 22.07
C PRO A 26 17.41 7.60 23.44
N GLU A 27 16.27 8.21 23.76
CA GLU A 27 15.50 8.00 24.99
C GLU A 27 14.56 6.79 24.93
N MET A 28 14.34 6.22 23.72
CA MET A 28 13.41 5.12 23.51
C MET A 28 14.13 3.82 23.23
N VAL A 29 13.44 2.74 23.56
CA VAL A 29 13.88 1.39 23.19
C VAL A 29 13.24 0.99 21.87
N VAL A 30 14.08 0.75 20.86
CA VAL A 30 13.61 0.20 19.58
C VAL A 30 13.36 -1.30 19.72
N ARG A 31 12.14 -1.73 19.38
CA ARG A 31 11.74 -3.14 19.30
C ARG A 31 11.27 -3.45 17.89
N VAL A 32 11.72 -4.56 17.33
CA VAL A 32 11.31 -5.01 16.00
C VAL A 32 10.69 -6.38 16.14
N THR A 33 9.42 -6.51 15.82
CA THR A 33 8.72 -7.81 15.83
C THR A 33 7.37 -7.70 15.14
N ARG A 34 6.87 -8.82 14.60
CA ARG A 34 5.46 -9.00 14.24
C ARG A 34 4.75 -10.02 15.11
N ASP A 35 5.47 -10.62 16.04
CA ASP A 35 4.88 -11.61 16.92
C ASP A 35 3.88 -10.94 17.85
N ARG A 36 2.62 -11.32 17.68
CA ARG A 36 1.51 -10.81 18.45
C ARG A 36 1.71 -11.02 19.95
N ALA A 37 2.18 -12.20 20.36
CA ALA A 37 2.36 -12.51 21.77
C ALA A 37 3.42 -11.60 22.40
N ALA A 38 4.57 -11.44 21.72
CA ALA A 38 5.59 -10.49 22.16
C ALA A 38 5.11 -9.03 22.20
N ILE A 39 4.28 -8.60 21.25
CA ILE A 39 3.72 -7.23 21.26
C ILE A 39 2.78 -7.05 22.45
N GLU A 40 1.93 -8.03 22.76
CA GLU A 40 1.00 -7.96 23.88
C GLU A 40 1.71 -7.81 25.25
N THR A 41 2.92 -8.36 25.43
CA THR A 41 3.66 -8.23 26.71
C THR A 41 4.28 -6.86 26.92
N MET A 42 4.45 -6.05 25.88
CA MET A 42 5.07 -4.72 25.94
C MET A 42 4.10 -3.58 25.62
N LEU A 43 2.82 -3.89 25.43
CA LEU A 43 1.82 -2.98 24.86
C LEU A 43 1.64 -1.68 25.65
N ASP A 44 1.73 -1.76 26.98
CA ASP A 44 1.60 -0.62 27.90
C ASP A 44 2.76 0.39 27.80
N GLU A 45 3.87 -0.02 27.21
CA GLU A 45 5.10 0.75 27.08
C GLU A 45 5.31 1.31 25.66
N VAL A 46 4.49 0.92 24.69
CA VAL A 46 4.59 1.37 23.28
C VAL A 46 4.02 2.78 23.14
N GLU A 47 4.91 3.76 22.96
CA GLU A 47 4.53 5.16 22.69
C GLU A 47 4.47 5.46 21.18
N ILE A 48 5.37 4.84 20.41
CA ILE A 48 5.41 4.99 18.95
C ILE A 48 5.30 3.60 18.34
N ALA A 49 4.35 3.42 17.44
CA ALA A 49 4.24 2.21 16.64
C ALA A 49 4.39 2.55 15.15
N ALA A 50 5.05 1.67 14.41
CA ALA A 50 5.28 1.88 13.00
C ALA A 50 5.28 0.51 12.31
N GLY A 51 4.31 0.24 11.44
CA GLY A 51 4.28 -1.01 10.66
C GLY A 51 2.91 -1.60 10.44
N HIS A 52 2.91 -2.94 10.35
CA HIS A 52 1.70 -3.75 10.29
C HIS A 52 1.33 -4.22 11.69
N LEU A 53 0.89 -3.29 12.53
CA LEU A 53 0.38 -3.59 13.87
C LEU A 53 -1.08 -4.06 13.75
N PRO A 54 -1.49 -5.19 14.37
CA PRO A 54 -2.89 -5.55 14.47
C PRO A 54 -3.70 -4.43 15.14
N HIS A 55 -4.75 -3.95 14.46
CA HIS A 55 -5.50 -2.78 14.90
C HIS A 55 -6.19 -2.98 16.26
N ASP A 56 -6.54 -4.21 16.62
CA ASP A 56 -7.09 -4.53 17.95
C ASP A 56 -6.07 -4.34 19.08
N LEU A 57 -4.77 -4.52 18.83
CA LEU A 57 -3.72 -4.20 19.79
C LEU A 57 -3.47 -2.70 19.87
N LEU A 58 -3.52 -2.01 18.72
CA LEU A 58 -3.37 -0.57 18.66
C LEU A 58 -4.38 0.13 19.56
N VAL A 59 -5.65 -0.26 19.46
CA VAL A 59 -6.74 0.26 20.30
C VAL A 59 -6.45 0.05 21.79
N ARG A 60 -5.83 -1.08 22.15
CA ARG A 60 -5.50 -1.46 23.53
C ARG A 60 -4.21 -0.88 24.08
N ALA A 61 -3.40 -0.15 23.29
CA ALA A 61 -2.08 0.34 23.71
C ALA A 61 -2.14 1.69 24.44
N PRO A 62 -2.21 1.74 25.79
CA PRO A 62 -2.59 2.95 26.52
C PRO A 62 -1.61 4.11 26.35
N ALA A 63 -0.31 3.82 26.19
CA ALA A 63 0.74 4.82 26.04
C ALA A 63 0.94 5.31 24.59
N LEU A 64 0.23 4.73 23.61
CA LEU A 64 0.42 5.07 22.20
C LEU A 64 0.11 6.53 21.91
N ARG A 65 1.07 7.24 21.32
CA ARG A 65 1.00 8.66 20.94
C ARG A 65 1.09 8.87 19.44
N TRP A 66 1.78 7.98 18.73
CA TRP A 66 1.91 8.05 17.29
C TRP A 66 1.94 6.66 16.65
N PHE A 67 1.09 6.46 15.65
CA PHE A 67 1.13 5.29 14.76
C PHE A 67 1.35 5.72 13.31
N GLN A 68 2.46 5.26 12.73
CA GLN A 68 2.67 5.28 11.29
C GLN A 68 2.26 3.93 10.70
N GLN A 69 1.27 3.92 9.81
CA GLN A 69 0.91 2.71 9.04
C GLN A 69 1.55 2.70 7.65
N TRP A 70 1.84 1.49 7.17
CA TRP A 70 2.53 1.29 5.89
C TRP A 70 1.57 1.31 4.70
N GLY A 71 0.28 1.13 4.96
CA GLY A 71 -0.77 1.29 3.97
C GLY A 71 -1.17 2.75 3.82
N ALA A 72 -1.75 3.10 2.67
CA ALA A 72 -2.41 4.38 2.48
C ALA A 72 -3.84 4.40 3.06
N GLY A 73 -4.55 3.27 3.02
CA GLY A 73 -5.92 3.14 3.50
C GLY A 73 -6.03 3.23 5.03
N ALA A 74 -7.03 3.94 5.51
CA ALA A 74 -7.37 4.06 6.94
C ALA A 74 -8.78 3.51 7.25
N ASP A 75 -9.38 2.77 6.32
CA ASP A 75 -10.73 2.21 6.40
C ASP A 75 -10.92 1.26 7.59
N TRP A 76 -9.82 0.76 8.18
CA TRP A 76 -9.86 -0.02 9.42
C TRP A 76 -10.46 0.76 10.59
N LEU A 77 -10.43 2.09 10.57
CA LEU A 77 -11.11 2.94 11.57
C LEU A 77 -12.63 2.73 11.59
N LEU A 78 -13.23 2.30 10.47
CA LEU A 78 -14.66 1.94 10.43
C LEU A 78 -14.97 0.68 11.24
N ARG A 79 -13.98 -0.22 11.40
CA ARG A 79 -14.11 -1.45 12.20
C ARG A 79 -13.74 -1.22 13.67
N TYR A 80 -12.88 -0.25 13.94
CA TYR A 80 -12.39 0.11 15.27
C TYR A 80 -12.67 1.60 15.55
N PRO A 81 -13.94 2.03 15.62
CA PRO A 81 -14.30 3.43 15.83
C PRO A 81 -13.72 4.00 17.12
N GLU A 82 -13.54 3.16 18.15
CA GLU A 82 -12.93 3.53 19.43
C GLU A 82 -11.48 4.01 19.28
N ALA A 83 -10.77 3.65 18.20
CA ALA A 83 -9.45 4.22 17.91
C ALA A 83 -9.52 5.73 17.68
N SER A 84 -10.64 6.23 17.13
CA SER A 84 -10.85 7.65 16.85
C SER A 84 -11.13 8.46 18.12
N GLU A 85 -11.49 7.80 19.23
CA GLU A 85 -11.73 8.43 20.53
C GLU A 85 -10.44 8.61 21.34
N ARG A 86 -9.33 8.03 20.87
CA ARG A 86 -8.04 8.07 21.54
C ARG A 86 -7.18 9.24 21.05
N ASP A 87 -6.38 9.79 21.96
CA ASP A 87 -5.44 10.87 21.66
C ASP A 87 -4.11 10.31 21.15
N PHE A 88 -4.07 9.90 19.88
CA PHE A 88 -2.83 9.56 19.18
C PHE A 88 -2.86 10.05 17.74
N ILE A 89 -1.68 10.30 17.18
CA ILE A 89 -1.52 10.71 15.79
C ILE A 89 -1.50 9.46 14.89
N LEU A 90 -2.34 9.43 13.86
CA LEU A 90 -2.26 8.45 12.77
C LEU A 90 -1.64 9.09 11.52
N THR A 91 -0.54 8.54 11.03
CA THR A 91 0.02 8.86 9.71
C THR A 91 0.02 7.63 8.81
N ASN A 92 -0.09 7.83 7.50
CA ASN A 92 -0.16 6.74 6.52
C ASN A 92 0.92 6.90 5.44
N ALA A 93 0.98 5.95 4.51
CA ALA A 93 1.90 5.99 3.38
C ALA A 93 1.23 6.50 2.10
N SER A 94 0.34 7.51 2.20
CA SER A 94 -0.30 8.07 1.01
C SER A 94 0.74 8.66 0.05
N GLY A 95 0.51 8.50 -1.27
CA GLY A 95 1.36 9.03 -2.32
C GLY A 95 2.58 8.18 -2.72
N VAL A 96 3.05 7.26 -1.87
CA VAL A 96 4.30 6.52 -2.15
C VAL A 96 4.15 5.44 -3.24
N HIS A 97 2.92 5.03 -3.54
CA HIS A 97 2.63 3.94 -4.49
C HIS A 97 2.11 4.42 -5.85
N ALA A 98 2.23 5.72 -6.17
CA ALA A 98 1.79 6.27 -7.45
C ALA A 98 2.39 5.51 -8.65
N ILE A 99 3.71 5.26 -8.60
CA ILE A 99 4.45 4.57 -9.66
C ILE A 99 3.96 3.13 -9.87
N PRO A 100 4.13 2.20 -8.91
CA PRO A 100 3.81 0.79 -9.13
C PRO A 100 2.33 0.57 -9.47
N ILE A 101 1.42 1.33 -8.86
CA ILE A 101 -0.01 1.17 -9.12
C ILE A 101 -0.38 1.69 -10.52
N SER A 102 0.14 2.84 -10.93
CA SER A 102 -0.10 3.36 -12.28
C SER A 102 0.42 2.41 -13.37
N GLU A 103 1.59 1.80 -13.16
CA GLU A 103 2.16 0.81 -14.08
C GLU A 103 1.31 -0.47 -14.13
N GLN A 104 0.82 -0.94 -12.98
CA GLN A 104 -0.09 -2.08 -12.91
C GLN A 104 -1.40 -1.80 -13.65
N ILE A 105 -1.97 -0.60 -13.51
CA ILE A 105 -3.20 -0.19 -14.21
C ILE A 105 -2.98 -0.26 -15.73
N ILE A 106 -1.94 0.41 -16.24
CA ILE A 106 -1.63 0.45 -17.67
C ILE A 106 -1.30 -0.95 -18.22
N GLY A 107 -0.48 -1.72 -17.51
CA GLY A 107 -0.14 -3.09 -17.89
C GLY A 107 -1.36 -3.99 -17.97
N THR A 108 -2.29 -3.86 -17.02
CA THR A 108 -3.55 -4.60 -17.02
C THR A 108 -4.45 -4.18 -18.19
N MET A 109 -4.56 -2.88 -18.47
CA MET A 109 -5.32 -2.37 -19.63
C MET A 109 -4.77 -2.96 -20.94
N LEU A 110 -3.44 -2.95 -21.14
CA LEU A 110 -2.79 -3.54 -22.31
C LEU A 110 -2.99 -5.06 -22.40
N MET A 111 -2.92 -5.77 -21.27
CA MET A 111 -3.16 -7.21 -21.19
C MET A 111 -4.55 -7.61 -21.70
N PHE A 112 -5.57 -6.79 -21.41
CA PHE A 112 -6.92 -7.00 -21.93
C PHE A 112 -7.07 -6.54 -23.37
N ALA A 113 -6.64 -5.31 -23.68
CA ALA A 113 -6.72 -4.74 -25.03
C ALA A 113 -6.08 -5.64 -26.09
N ARG A 114 -4.94 -6.27 -25.75
CA ARG A 114 -4.18 -7.15 -26.65
C ARG A 114 -4.36 -8.64 -26.39
N GLY A 115 -5.29 -9.03 -25.51
CA GLY A 115 -5.62 -10.43 -25.26
C GLY A 115 -4.46 -11.28 -24.72
N LEU A 116 -3.43 -10.66 -24.13
CA LEU A 116 -2.21 -11.35 -23.70
C LEU A 116 -2.49 -12.45 -22.68
N HIS A 117 -3.45 -12.20 -21.78
CA HIS A 117 -3.94 -13.18 -20.81
C HIS A 117 -4.47 -14.46 -21.47
N GLN A 118 -5.09 -14.38 -22.65
CA GLN A 118 -5.57 -15.54 -23.40
C GLN A 118 -4.42 -16.20 -24.18
N ALA A 119 -3.56 -15.40 -24.81
CA ALA A 119 -2.41 -15.90 -25.55
C ALA A 119 -1.47 -16.74 -24.66
N VAL A 120 -1.15 -16.26 -23.46
CA VAL A 120 -0.32 -16.99 -22.47
C VAL A 120 -0.96 -18.32 -22.07
N ARG A 121 -2.28 -18.36 -21.88
CA ARG A 121 -2.98 -19.61 -21.56
C ARG A 121 -2.98 -20.59 -22.74
N ALA A 122 -3.24 -20.13 -23.96
CA ALA A 122 -3.17 -20.98 -25.16
C ALA A 122 -1.75 -21.51 -25.39
N GLN A 123 -0.73 -20.70 -25.11
CA GLN A 123 0.66 -21.12 -25.20
C GLN A 123 0.98 -22.30 -24.26
N SER A 124 0.42 -22.32 -23.04
CA SER A 124 0.63 -23.42 -22.08
C SER A 124 0.13 -24.78 -22.59
N THR A 125 -0.87 -24.77 -23.48
CA THR A 125 -1.39 -25.97 -24.16
C THR A 125 -0.82 -26.15 -25.57
N ARG A 126 0.22 -25.38 -25.93
CA ARG A 126 0.87 -25.38 -27.25
C ARG A 126 -0.10 -25.08 -28.41
N MET A 127 -1.15 -24.33 -28.13
CA MET A 127 -2.16 -23.95 -29.11
C MET A 127 -1.89 -22.56 -29.64
N TRP A 128 -1.81 -22.43 -30.96
CA TRP A 128 -1.91 -21.13 -31.63
C TRP A 128 -3.38 -20.77 -31.81
N ARG A 129 -3.92 -19.98 -30.89
CA ARG A 129 -5.32 -19.53 -30.95
C ARG A 129 -5.37 -18.17 -31.64
N GLN A 130 -6.10 -18.08 -32.76
CA GLN A 130 -6.40 -16.77 -33.32
C GLN A 130 -7.32 -16.02 -32.35
N PRO A 131 -7.03 -14.73 -32.06
CA PRO A 131 -7.94 -13.91 -31.29
C PRO A 131 -9.28 -13.81 -32.05
N PRO A 132 -10.42 -13.76 -31.35
CA PRO A 132 -11.69 -13.50 -32.01
C PRO A 132 -11.67 -12.13 -32.68
N ASP A 133 -12.34 -12.02 -33.83
CA ASP A 133 -12.29 -10.84 -34.72
C ASP A 133 -12.74 -9.54 -34.05
N ASP A 134 -13.52 -9.61 -32.97
CA ASP A 134 -14.05 -8.48 -32.19
C ASP A 134 -13.43 -8.34 -30.79
N GLY A 135 -12.52 -9.23 -30.39
CA GLY A 135 -12.06 -9.31 -29.00
C GLY A 135 -10.84 -8.48 -28.65
N LEU A 136 -10.11 -7.97 -29.64
CA LEU A 136 -8.91 -7.15 -29.44
C LEU A 136 -9.17 -5.70 -29.83
N PHE A 137 -8.53 -4.78 -29.13
CA PHE A 137 -8.62 -3.36 -29.42
C PHE A 137 -7.32 -2.63 -29.04
N GLU A 138 -7.19 -1.41 -29.53
CA GLU A 138 -6.11 -0.51 -29.14
C GLU A 138 -6.62 0.47 -28.08
N LEU A 139 -5.73 0.87 -27.17
CA LEU A 139 -6.04 1.91 -26.18
C LEU A 139 -6.09 3.30 -26.84
N ALA A 140 -5.28 3.54 -27.87
CA ALA A 140 -5.25 4.81 -28.58
C ALA A 140 -6.65 5.20 -29.09
N GLY A 141 -7.03 6.46 -28.87
CA GLY A 141 -8.34 6.99 -29.24
C GLY A 141 -9.51 6.55 -28.32
N LYS A 142 -9.27 5.71 -27.31
CA LYS A 142 -10.28 5.39 -26.27
C LYS A 142 -10.27 6.43 -25.16
N THR A 143 -11.39 6.51 -24.44
CA THR A 143 -11.54 7.36 -23.26
C THR A 143 -11.31 6.57 -21.98
N LEU A 144 -10.45 7.08 -21.09
CA LEU A 144 -10.26 6.60 -19.73
C LEU A 144 -10.91 7.57 -18.75
N LEU A 145 -11.92 7.11 -18.01
CA LEU A 145 -12.48 7.83 -16.87
C LEU A 145 -11.78 7.42 -15.58
N LEU A 146 -11.19 8.38 -14.89
CA LEU A 146 -10.56 8.20 -13.58
C LEU A 146 -11.50 8.70 -12.49
N ILE A 147 -11.92 7.80 -11.60
CA ILE A 147 -12.67 8.15 -10.39
C ILE A 147 -11.66 8.25 -9.25
N GLY A 148 -11.31 9.48 -8.86
CA GLY A 148 -10.24 9.80 -7.93
C GLY A 148 -8.95 10.19 -8.65
N VAL A 149 -8.68 11.50 -8.73
CA VAL A 149 -7.45 12.09 -9.29
C VAL A 149 -6.51 12.57 -8.18
N GLY A 150 -6.06 11.63 -7.35
CA GLY A 150 -4.90 11.81 -6.47
C GLY A 150 -3.59 11.39 -7.15
N ALA A 151 -2.51 11.20 -6.38
CA ALA A 151 -1.18 10.87 -6.93
C ALA A 151 -1.16 9.68 -7.92
N ILE A 152 -1.96 8.63 -7.66
CA ILE A 152 -2.11 7.47 -8.57
C ILE A 152 -2.87 7.87 -9.83
N GLY A 153 -3.99 8.58 -9.69
CA GLY A 153 -4.84 8.99 -10.81
C GLY A 153 -4.10 9.94 -11.74
N GLU A 154 -3.42 10.95 -11.20
CA GLU A 154 -2.62 11.90 -11.99
C GLU A 154 -1.52 11.21 -12.79
N ARG A 155 -0.77 10.29 -12.17
CA ARG A 155 0.26 9.53 -12.89
C ARG A 155 -0.34 8.60 -13.94
N THR A 156 -1.44 7.93 -13.61
CA THR A 156 -2.18 7.08 -14.57
C THR A 156 -2.67 7.91 -15.76
N ALA A 157 -3.18 9.11 -15.53
CA ALA A 157 -3.59 10.04 -16.58
C ALA A 157 -2.44 10.36 -17.52
N ALA A 158 -1.26 10.72 -16.98
CA ALA A 158 -0.08 11.01 -17.79
C ALA A 158 0.34 9.83 -18.68
N LEU A 159 0.36 8.62 -18.12
CA LEU A 159 0.70 7.40 -18.88
C LEU A 159 -0.35 7.07 -19.95
N ALA A 160 -1.64 7.17 -19.62
CA ALA A 160 -2.74 6.90 -20.55
C ALA A 160 -2.77 7.92 -21.69
N SER A 161 -2.55 9.20 -21.41
CA SER A 161 -2.41 10.24 -22.43
C SER A 161 -1.21 9.99 -23.35
N ALA A 162 -0.08 9.52 -22.81
CA ALA A 162 1.09 9.14 -23.62
C ALA A 162 0.81 7.94 -24.55
N LEU A 163 -0.16 7.09 -24.21
CA LEU A 163 -0.65 6.01 -25.07
C LEU A 163 -1.74 6.46 -26.06
N GLY A 164 -2.03 7.76 -26.14
CA GLY A 164 -3.02 8.33 -27.06
C GLY A 164 -4.47 8.20 -26.59
N MET A 165 -4.71 7.96 -25.31
CA MET A 165 -6.06 7.97 -24.74
C MET A 165 -6.57 9.38 -24.45
N GLN A 166 -7.88 9.58 -24.56
CA GLN A 166 -8.57 10.72 -23.95
C GLN A 166 -8.76 10.42 -22.47
N VAL A 167 -8.44 11.35 -21.56
CA VAL A 167 -8.54 11.10 -20.12
C VAL A 167 -9.49 12.11 -19.48
N GLU A 168 -10.48 11.60 -18.76
CA GLU A 168 -11.41 12.38 -17.96
C GLU A 168 -11.26 12.00 -16.49
N GLY A 169 -11.36 12.99 -15.60
CA GLY A 169 -11.17 12.78 -14.17
C GLY A 169 -12.34 13.32 -13.36
N LEU A 170 -12.83 12.50 -12.42
CA LEU A 170 -13.73 12.91 -11.35
C LEU A 170 -12.96 12.90 -10.03
N ARG A 171 -13.18 13.91 -9.20
CA ARG A 171 -12.54 14.05 -7.88
C ARG A 171 -13.58 13.89 -6.78
#